data_AF-A0A4S9YL17-F1
#
_entry.id   AF-A0A4S9YL17-F1
#
_cell.length_a   1.000
_cell.length_b   1.000
_cell.length_c   1.000
_cell.angle_alpha   90.00
_cell.angle_beta   90.00
_cell.angle_gamma   90.00
#
_symmetry.space_group_name_H-M   'P 1'
#
loop_
_entity.id
_entity.type
_entity.pdbx_description
1 polymer ?
#
loop_
_entity_poly.entity_id
_entity_poly.type
_entity_poly.pdbx_seq_one_letter_code
_entity_poly.pdbx_strand_id
1 'polypeptide(L)'
;TTYDKKKYHVPFPGAADDLAIGIEDGFLTVSTAEIAEIFRPIVNGVIDLVERQRIILAANHKTPKGVILVGGFGQSNYLFRCLKQRFADEAPPPTYTQAANNLVPESEGPRFMVLQPENPWTAVVSGAVMSGLEKDVVVSRKARRYYGVVVSRKWDAATHSLENKHWSTIRSEWRARNQISWCIEKGQSVPVDQPVLFGFSHQWDFDNGYPATVEPRIIVSNAASAPSGIVIRVECKTLQ
;
A
#
# COMPACT_ATOMS: atom_id res chain seq x y z
N THR A 1 -2.05 32.84 -8.53
CA THR A 1 -0.92 32.16 -9.21
C THR A 1 -0.48 32.99 -10.39
N THR A 2 0.65 33.70 -10.27
CA THR A 2 1.29 34.33 -11.43
C THR A 2 2.22 33.30 -12.04
N TYR A 3 1.80 32.64 -13.11
CA TYR A 3 2.70 31.76 -13.86
C TYR A 3 3.76 32.61 -14.56
N ASP A 4 4.98 32.07 -14.73
CA ASP A 4 5.94 32.74 -15.58
C ASP A 4 5.40 32.79 -17.02
N LYS A 5 5.83 33.78 -17.80
CA LYS A 5 5.40 33.92 -19.20
C LYS A 5 6.14 32.95 -20.13
N LYS A 6 6.72 31.88 -19.58
CA LYS A 6 7.52 30.94 -20.34
C LYS A 6 6.58 30.09 -21.21
N LYS A 7 7.05 29.86 -22.43
CA LYS A 7 6.38 29.02 -23.42
C LYS A 7 7.23 27.78 -23.65
N TYR A 8 6.57 26.65 -23.84
CA TYR A 8 7.17 25.37 -24.14
C TYR A 8 6.70 24.93 -25.52
N HIS A 9 7.64 24.46 -26.33
CA HIS A 9 7.36 23.94 -27.66
C HIS A 9 7.42 22.42 -27.59
N VAL A 10 6.26 21.79 -27.72
CA VAL A 10 6.12 20.33 -27.67
C VAL A 10 6.05 19.82 -29.11
N PRO A 11 6.94 18.91 -29.54
CA PRO A 11 6.84 18.31 -30.87
C PRO A 11 5.46 17.68 -31.09
N PHE A 12 4.80 18.09 -32.16
CA PHE A 12 3.46 17.63 -32.52
C PHE A 12 3.40 17.28 -34.02
N PRO A 13 4.21 16.30 -34.47
CA PRO A 13 4.36 15.98 -35.88
C PRO A 13 3.06 15.42 -36.48
N GLY A 14 2.72 15.87 -37.69
CA GLY A 14 1.55 15.40 -38.44
C GLY A 14 0.26 16.17 -38.19
N ALA A 15 0.26 17.16 -37.31
CA ALA A 15 -0.83 18.13 -37.20
C ALA A 15 -0.66 19.25 -38.23
N ALA A 16 -1.78 19.72 -38.79
CA ALA A 16 -1.79 20.94 -39.61
C ALA A 16 -1.60 22.16 -38.70
N ASP A 17 -0.99 23.21 -39.23
CA ASP A 17 -0.81 24.47 -38.50
C ASP A 17 -2.17 25.09 -38.14
N ASP A 18 -2.30 25.49 -36.89
CA ASP A 18 -3.47 26.18 -36.35
C ASP A 18 -3.01 27.14 -35.26
N LEU A 19 -2.82 28.40 -35.67
CA LEU A 19 -2.38 29.50 -34.79
C LEU A 19 -3.40 29.79 -33.68
N ALA A 20 -4.68 29.45 -33.84
CA ALA A 20 -5.70 29.71 -32.83
C ALA A 20 -5.55 28.82 -31.60
N ILE A 21 -4.99 27.61 -31.78
CA ILE A 21 -4.69 26.66 -30.70
C ILE A 21 -3.18 26.52 -30.43
N GLY A 22 -2.35 27.35 -31.08
CA GLY A 22 -0.90 27.45 -30.84
C GLY A 22 -0.05 26.37 -31.52
N ILE A 23 -0.53 25.76 -32.61
CA ILE A 23 0.22 24.80 -33.43
C ILE A 23 0.87 25.55 -34.60
N GLU A 24 2.20 25.51 -34.65
CA GLU A 24 3.00 26.17 -35.70
C GLU A 24 4.26 25.32 -35.97
N ASP A 25 4.57 25.08 -37.24
CA ASP A 25 5.75 24.33 -37.70
C ASP A 25 5.87 22.93 -37.08
N GLY A 26 4.73 22.27 -36.84
CA GLY A 26 4.70 20.95 -36.20
C GLY A 26 5.05 20.97 -34.71
N PHE A 27 4.98 22.13 -34.04
CA PHE A 27 5.11 22.28 -32.59
C PHE A 27 3.83 22.85 -31.98
N LEU A 28 3.43 22.30 -30.84
CA LEU A 28 2.41 22.88 -29.98
C LEU A 28 3.07 23.80 -28.96
N THR A 29 2.68 25.07 -28.96
CA THR A 29 3.14 26.06 -27.98
C THR A 29 2.23 26.04 -26.76
N VAL A 30 2.76 25.63 -25.62
CA VAL A 30 2.02 25.53 -24.35
C VAL A 30 2.62 26.48 -23.32
N SER A 31 1.78 27.24 -22.63
CA SER A 31 2.19 28.10 -21.51
C SER A 31 2.41 27.31 -20.22
N THR A 32 3.18 27.88 -19.29
CA THR A 32 3.33 27.30 -17.94
C THR A 32 2.00 27.09 -17.23
N ALA A 33 1.01 27.96 -17.47
CA ALA A 33 -0.32 27.84 -16.88
C ALA A 33 -1.04 26.58 -17.40
N GLU A 34 -1.03 26.36 -18.71
CA GLU A 34 -1.66 25.19 -19.33
C GLU A 34 -0.97 23.89 -18.93
N ILE A 35 0.37 23.87 -18.89
CA ILE A 35 1.11 22.73 -18.34
C ILE A 35 0.69 22.46 -16.89
N ALA A 36 0.61 23.49 -16.05
CA ALA A 36 0.19 23.33 -14.67
C ALA A 36 -1.22 22.73 -14.56
N GLU A 37 -2.17 23.17 -15.40
CA GLU A 37 -3.53 22.61 -15.42
C GLU A 37 -3.56 21.15 -15.86
N ILE A 38 -2.72 20.74 -16.82
CA ILE A 38 -2.58 19.33 -17.25
C ILE A 38 -2.12 18.45 -16.08
N PHE A 39 -1.15 18.92 -15.28
CA PHE A 39 -0.59 18.14 -14.16
C PHE A 39 -1.37 18.29 -12.85
N ARG A 40 -2.21 19.33 -12.70
CA ARG A 40 -3.03 19.58 -11.51
C ARG A 40 -3.83 18.36 -11.04
N PRO A 41 -4.60 17.63 -11.89
CA PRO A 41 -5.35 16.46 -11.43
C PRO A 41 -4.43 15.33 -10.92
N ILE A 42 -3.25 15.17 -11.51
CA ILE A 42 -2.27 14.17 -11.08
C ILE A 42 -1.71 14.55 -9.70
N VAL A 43 -1.32 15.81 -9.51
CA VAL A 43 -0.79 16.31 -8.23
C VAL A 43 -1.85 16.24 -7.13
N ASN A 44 -3.09 16.61 -7.43
CA ASN A 44 -4.21 16.47 -6.49
C ASN A 44 -4.42 15.00 -6.10
N GLY A 45 -4.38 14.07 -7.05
CA GLY A 45 -4.47 12.65 -6.75
C GLY A 45 -3.36 12.15 -5.82
N VAL A 46 -2.13 12.68 -5.94
CA VAL A 46 -1.03 12.37 -5.01
C VAL A 46 -1.30 12.95 -3.63
N ILE A 47 -1.76 14.20 -3.54
CA ILE A 47 -2.14 14.84 -2.27
C ILE A 47 -3.22 14.03 -1.55
N ASP A 48 -4.28 13.63 -2.27
CA ASP A 48 -5.39 12.85 -1.73
C ASP A 48 -4.94 11.46 -1.26
N LEU A 49 -3.98 10.85 -1.96
CA LEU A 49 -3.41 9.57 -1.54
C LEU A 49 -2.64 9.73 -0.22
N VAL A 50 -1.80 10.75 -0.11
CA VAL A 50 -1.00 11.03 1.09
C VAL A 50 -1.92 11.35 2.27
N GLU A 51 -2.98 12.15 2.05
CA GLU A 51 -4.00 12.47 3.05
C GLU A 51 -4.73 11.21 3.54
N ARG A 52 -5.19 10.34 2.62
CA ARG A 52 -5.82 9.06 3.01
C ARG A 52 -4.90 8.17 3.83
N GLN A 53 -3.62 8.08 3.46
CA GLN A 53 -2.64 7.31 4.22
C GLN A 53 -2.42 7.89 5.63
N ARG A 54 -2.39 9.22 5.76
CA ARG A 54 -2.30 9.91 7.04
C ARG A 54 -3.50 9.57 7.94
N ILE A 55 -4.71 9.63 7.40
CA ILE A 55 -5.95 9.27 8.11
C ILE A 55 -5.90 7.81 8.59
N ILE A 56 -5.47 6.89 7.73
CA ILE A 56 -5.32 5.46 8.08
C ILE A 56 -4.31 5.30 9.23
N LEU A 57 -3.17 5.99 9.19
CA LEU A 57 -2.18 5.93 10.27
C LEU A 57 -2.75 6.48 11.59
N ALA A 58 -3.44 7.62 11.55
CA ALA A 58 -4.06 8.23 12.73
C ALA A 58 -5.11 7.31 13.37
N ALA A 59 -5.96 6.66 12.56
CA ALA A 59 -6.93 5.67 13.03
C ALA A 59 -6.29 4.44 13.70
N ASN A 60 -5.00 4.20 13.43
CA ASN A 60 -4.19 3.14 14.05
C ASN A 60 -3.24 3.68 15.14
N HIS A 61 -3.51 4.87 15.68
CA HIS A 61 -2.69 5.54 16.70
C HIS A 61 -1.21 5.71 16.29
N LYS A 62 -0.96 5.93 14.99
CA LYS A 62 0.37 6.18 14.43
C LYS A 62 0.45 7.58 13.85
N THR A 63 1.64 8.17 13.92
CA THR A 63 1.93 9.46 13.30
C THR A 63 2.92 9.29 12.15
N PRO A 64 2.63 9.83 10.95
CA PRO A 64 3.58 9.84 9.86
C PRO A 64 4.76 10.74 10.22
N LYS A 65 5.99 10.28 9.95
CA LYS A 65 7.22 11.06 10.16
C LYS A 65 7.60 11.88 8.92
N GLY A 66 7.28 11.37 7.74
CA GLY A 66 7.58 12.06 6.49
C GLY A 66 7.21 11.30 5.24
N VAL A 67 7.35 11.98 4.11
CA VAL A 67 7.24 11.47 2.74
C VAL A 67 8.56 11.74 2.03
N ILE A 68 9.06 10.76 1.30
CA ILE A 68 10.27 10.88 0.46
C ILE A 68 9.85 10.71 -0.99
N LEU A 69 10.15 11.70 -1.83
CA LEU A 69 9.85 11.66 -3.26
C LEU A 69 10.96 10.94 -4.02
N VAL A 70 10.61 9.85 -4.68
CA VAL A 70 11.54 9.01 -5.46
C VAL A 70 10.94 8.70 -6.84
N GLY A 71 11.79 8.29 -7.79
CA GLY A 71 11.43 8.04 -9.18
C GLY A 71 11.40 9.30 -10.04
N GLY A 72 11.12 9.14 -11.34
CA GLY A 72 11.13 10.24 -12.31
C GLY A 72 10.15 11.36 -11.98
N PHE A 73 8.90 11.03 -11.65
CA PHE A 73 7.93 12.05 -11.23
C PHE A 73 8.28 12.68 -9.88
N GLY A 74 8.98 11.95 -9.01
CA GLY A 74 9.52 12.46 -7.75
C GLY A 74 10.58 13.57 -7.92
N GLN A 75 11.11 13.79 -9.12
CA GLN A 75 11.98 14.93 -9.44
C GLN A 75 11.21 16.24 -9.65
N SER A 76 9.88 16.19 -9.79
CA SER A 76 9.07 17.38 -10.01
C SER A 76 9.12 18.32 -8.80
N ASN A 77 9.80 19.46 -8.96
CA ASN A 77 9.83 20.51 -7.96
C ASN A 77 8.43 21.13 -7.73
N TYR A 78 7.56 21.10 -8.74
CA TYR A 78 6.15 21.50 -8.58
C TYR A 78 5.43 20.57 -7.59
N LEU A 79 5.52 19.25 -7.78
CA LEU A 79 4.95 18.27 -6.86
C LEU A 79 5.52 18.42 -5.44
N PHE A 80 6.84 18.56 -5.32
CA PHE A 80 7.52 18.75 -4.04
C PHE A 80 7.00 19.97 -3.27
N ARG A 81 6.84 21.10 -3.96
CA ARG A 81 6.30 22.34 -3.36
C ARG A 81 4.85 22.19 -2.94
N CYS A 82 4.00 21.58 -3.78
CA CYS A 82 2.61 21.32 -3.43
C CYS A 82 2.49 20.44 -2.18
N LEU A 83 3.30 19.38 -2.07
CA LEU A 83 3.32 18.50 -0.90
C LEU A 83 3.89 19.20 0.34
N LYS A 84 4.98 19.98 0.20
CA LYS A 84 5.51 20.80 1.31
C LYS A 84 4.48 21.78 1.83
N GLN A 85 3.86 22.56 0.94
CA GLN A 85 2.82 23.52 1.30
C GLN A 85 1.63 22.84 2.00
N ARG A 86 1.27 21.64 1.54
CA ARG A 86 0.15 20.90 2.11
C ARG A 86 0.47 20.22 3.44
N PHE A 87 1.69 19.73 3.67
CA PHE A 87 1.98 18.78 4.75
C PHE A 87 3.16 19.13 5.67
N ALA A 88 4.07 20.04 5.31
CA ALA A 88 5.27 20.36 6.08
C ALA A 88 5.21 21.75 6.74
N ASP A 89 5.94 21.92 7.85
CA ASP A 89 6.20 23.23 8.46
C ASP A 89 7.26 23.98 7.62
N GLU A 90 7.09 25.30 7.46
CA GLU A 90 7.86 26.11 6.53
C GLU A 90 9.38 26.04 6.73
N ALA A 91 10.11 25.76 5.64
CA ALA A 91 11.19 26.66 5.23
C ALA A 91 10.68 27.35 3.95
N PRO A 92 10.74 28.68 3.86
CA PRO A 92 10.16 29.39 2.72
C PRO A 92 10.80 28.87 1.42
N PRO A 93 10.00 28.59 0.37
CA PRO A 93 10.57 28.35 -0.95
C PRO A 93 11.39 29.59 -1.38
N PRO A 94 12.48 29.43 -2.16
CA PRO A 94 13.22 30.58 -2.67
C PRO A 94 12.25 31.54 -3.37
N THR A 95 12.28 32.81 -2.99
CA THR A 95 11.31 33.84 -3.34
C THR A 95 11.12 33.97 -4.85
N TYR A 96 10.03 33.40 -5.34
CA TYR A 96 9.26 33.92 -6.46
C TYR A 96 7.81 33.45 -6.26
N THR A 97 6.86 34.38 -6.41
CA THR A 97 5.40 34.24 -6.25
C THR A 97 4.85 34.05 -4.82
N GLN A 98 4.55 35.17 -4.15
CA GLN A 98 3.45 35.26 -3.20
C GLN A 98 2.25 35.89 -3.92
N ALA A 99 1.17 35.13 -4.11
CA ALA A 99 -0.21 35.63 -4.26
C ALA A 99 -1.15 34.48 -4.65
N ALA A 100 -1.82 33.91 -3.64
CA ALA A 100 -3.26 33.64 -3.69
C ALA A 100 -3.71 33.13 -2.31
N ASN A 101 -4.40 34.00 -1.58
CA ASN A 101 -5.29 33.58 -0.51
C ASN A 101 -6.40 32.68 -1.07
N ASN A 102 -6.85 31.78 -0.19
CA ASN A 102 -8.15 31.09 -0.17
C ASN A 102 -8.28 29.81 -1.01
N LEU A 103 -7.86 28.70 -0.41
CA LEU A 103 -8.72 27.65 0.17
C LEU A 103 -7.81 26.45 0.44
N VAL A 104 -6.98 26.56 1.48
CA VAL A 104 -6.31 25.37 2.01
C VAL A 104 -7.33 24.80 3.00
N PRO A 105 -7.99 23.65 2.74
CA PRO A 105 -8.76 23.01 3.79
C PRO A 105 -7.76 22.78 4.93
N GLU A 106 -8.07 23.29 6.11
CA GLU A 106 -7.21 23.14 7.29
C GLU A 106 -6.72 21.69 7.33
N SER A 107 -5.40 21.48 7.27
CA SER A 107 -4.84 20.14 7.40
C SER A 107 -5.06 19.74 8.85
N GLU A 108 -6.22 19.13 9.15
CA GLU A 108 -6.60 18.65 10.47
C GLU A 108 -5.70 17.47 10.89
N GLY A 109 -4.48 17.75 11.32
CA GLY A 109 -3.61 16.77 11.97
C GLY A 109 -2.12 17.06 11.82
N PRO A 110 -1.27 16.19 12.36
CA PRO A 110 0.17 16.43 12.52
C PRO A 110 0.87 16.60 11.17
N ARG A 111 1.67 17.66 11.08
CA ARG A 111 2.56 17.96 9.94
C ARG A 111 3.74 16.98 9.93
N PHE A 112 4.35 16.77 8.77
CA PHE A 112 5.47 15.83 8.61
C PHE A 112 6.48 16.30 7.56
N MET A 113 7.67 15.69 7.58
CA MET A 113 8.77 16.07 6.68
C MET A 113 8.49 15.66 5.23
N VAL A 114 8.73 16.55 4.28
CA VAL A 114 8.72 16.23 2.85
C VAL A 114 10.14 16.34 2.33
N LEU A 115 10.71 15.21 1.91
CA LEU A 115 12.08 15.08 1.44
C LEU A 115 12.10 14.79 -0.06
N GLN A 116 13.05 15.40 -0.75
CA GLN A 116 13.39 15.09 -2.14
C GLN A 116 14.92 14.91 -2.17
N PRO A 117 15.43 13.69 -2.42
CA PRO A 117 16.86 13.44 -2.51
C PRO A 117 17.43 14.11 -3.76
N GLU A 118 18.75 14.25 -3.84
CA GLU A 118 19.44 14.86 -4.99
C GLU A 118 19.19 14.08 -6.29
N ASN A 119 19.17 12.74 -6.20
CA ASN A 119 18.91 11.86 -7.33
C ASN A 119 17.68 10.97 -7.10
N PRO A 120 16.43 11.51 -7.21
CA PRO A 120 15.22 10.73 -6.99
C PRO A 120 15.07 9.54 -7.95
N TRP A 121 15.53 9.68 -9.19
CA TRP A 121 15.46 8.63 -10.22
C TRP A 121 16.17 7.34 -9.80
N THR A 122 17.37 7.46 -9.20
CA THR A 122 18.19 6.31 -8.81
C THR A 122 18.02 5.90 -7.35
N ALA A 123 17.35 6.72 -6.53
CA ALA A 123 17.20 6.50 -5.08
C ALA A 123 16.75 5.08 -4.70
N VAL A 124 15.82 4.49 -5.46
CA VAL A 124 15.32 3.12 -5.22
C VAL A 124 16.41 2.08 -5.46
N VAL A 125 17.15 2.20 -6.57
CA VAL A 125 18.23 1.26 -6.92
C VAL A 125 19.42 1.43 -5.98
N SER A 126 19.79 2.68 -5.67
CA SER A 126 20.83 2.98 -4.68
C SER A 126 20.49 2.38 -3.32
N GLY A 127 19.24 2.53 -2.86
CA GLY A 127 18.77 1.91 -1.62
C GLY A 127 18.80 0.38 -1.67
N ALA A 128 18.44 -0.23 -2.80
CA ALA A 128 18.52 -1.68 -2.97
C ALA A 128 19.97 -2.21 -2.94
N VAL A 129 20.91 -1.48 -3.55
CA VAL A 129 22.34 -1.81 -3.51
C VAL A 129 22.88 -1.71 -2.08
N MET A 130 22.60 -0.60 -1.38
CA MET A 130 22.99 -0.45 0.03
C MET A 130 22.40 -1.57 0.89
N SER A 131 21.11 -1.89 0.70
CA SER A 131 20.45 -3.00 1.40
C SER A 131 21.04 -4.38 1.11
N GLY A 132 21.73 -4.56 -0.03
CA GLY A 132 22.38 -5.83 -0.37
C GLY A 132 23.82 -5.92 0.15
N LEU A 133 24.48 -4.77 0.30
CA LEU A 133 25.84 -4.67 0.84
C LEU A 133 25.87 -4.73 2.36
N GLU A 134 24.92 -4.06 3.01
CA GLU A 134 24.75 -4.09 4.47
C GLU A 134 23.89 -5.30 4.86
N LYS A 135 24.43 -6.17 5.73
CA LYS A 135 23.62 -7.21 6.38
C LYS A 135 22.68 -6.54 7.41
N ASP A 136 21.48 -7.08 7.56
CA ASP A 136 20.52 -6.74 8.61
C ASP A 136 19.85 -5.36 8.55
N VAL A 137 19.81 -4.70 7.39
CA VAL A 137 19.09 -3.41 7.20
C VAL A 137 17.59 -3.52 7.48
N VAL A 138 16.99 -4.69 7.19
CA VAL A 138 15.55 -4.92 7.36
C VAL A 138 15.28 -5.91 8.49
N VAL A 139 14.96 -5.38 9.67
CA VAL A 139 14.69 -6.20 10.88
C VAL A 139 13.33 -6.91 10.80
N SER A 140 12.31 -6.26 10.25
CA SER A 140 10.97 -6.85 10.14
C SER A 140 10.17 -6.29 8.98
N ARG A 141 9.17 -7.03 8.53
CA ARG A 141 8.23 -6.65 7.46
C ARG A 141 6.80 -6.70 7.98
N LYS A 142 5.93 -5.85 7.44
CA LYS A 142 4.50 -5.89 7.74
C LYS A 142 3.81 -6.92 6.84
N ALA A 143 3.13 -7.90 7.44
CA ALA A 143 2.38 -8.90 6.71
C ALA A 143 1.23 -8.24 5.92
N ARG A 144 1.17 -8.48 4.61
CA ARG A 144 0.16 -7.86 3.72
C ARG A 144 -1.21 -8.54 3.79
N ARG A 145 -1.26 -9.76 4.31
CA ARG A 145 -2.41 -10.68 4.30
C ARG A 145 -2.45 -11.44 5.61
N TYR A 146 -3.60 -12.01 5.91
CA TYR A 146 -3.70 -13.02 6.96
C TYR A 146 -3.14 -14.34 6.43
N TYR A 147 -2.34 -15.04 7.24
CA TYR A 147 -1.87 -16.39 6.96
C TYR A 147 -2.29 -17.31 8.10
N GLY A 148 -2.87 -18.45 7.77
CA GLY A 148 -3.41 -19.36 8.76
C GLY A 148 -3.55 -20.77 8.23
N VAL A 149 -4.06 -21.66 9.07
CA VAL A 149 -4.32 -23.06 8.74
C VAL A 149 -5.73 -23.44 9.13
N VAL A 150 -6.30 -24.39 8.38
CA VAL A 150 -7.59 -24.97 8.72
C VAL A 150 -7.42 -25.89 9.92
N VAL A 151 -8.26 -25.68 10.91
CA VAL A 151 -8.30 -26.48 12.13
C VAL A 151 -9.71 -26.98 12.38
N SER A 152 -9.77 -28.09 13.09
CA SER A 152 -10.99 -28.47 13.78
C SER A 152 -10.94 -27.86 15.18
N ARG A 153 -12.00 -27.18 15.64
CA ARG A 153 -12.14 -26.64 17.01
C ARG A 153 -13.25 -27.36 17.77
N LYS A 154 -13.25 -27.25 19.11
CA LYS A 154 -14.35 -27.78 19.95
C LYS A 154 -15.66 -27.13 19.50
N TRP A 155 -16.72 -27.94 19.40
CA TRP A 155 -18.02 -27.46 18.94
C TRP A 155 -18.59 -26.44 19.92
N ASP A 156 -19.12 -25.36 19.36
CA ASP A 156 -19.86 -24.33 20.06
C ASP A 156 -21.06 -23.95 19.19
N ALA A 157 -22.26 -24.11 19.75
CA ALA A 157 -23.51 -23.89 19.04
C ALA A 157 -23.80 -22.41 18.77
N ALA A 158 -23.19 -21.49 19.52
CA ALA A 158 -23.40 -20.05 19.33
C ALA A 158 -22.65 -19.49 18.13
N THR A 159 -21.52 -20.09 17.78
CA THR A 159 -20.56 -19.53 16.80
C THR A 159 -20.41 -20.37 15.55
N HIS A 160 -20.63 -21.67 15.61
CA HIS A 160 -20.37 -22.58 14.50
C HIS A 160 -21.66 -23.01 13.77
N SER A 161 -21.58 -23.08 12.44
CA SER A 161 -22.64 -23.67 11.61
C SER A 161 -22.76 -25.18 11.84
N LEU A 162 -24.00 -25.67 11.95
CA LEU A 162 -24.31 -27.10 12.10
C LEU A 162 -23.73 -27.95 10.96
N GLU A 163 -23.58 -27.39 9.75
CA GLU A 163 -22.96 -28.06 8.60
C GLU A 163 -21.51 -28.49 8.87
N ASN A 164 -20.81 -27.73 9.72
CA ASN A 164 -19.42 -28.00 10.08
C ASN A 164 -19.30 -28.91 11.30
N LYS A 165 -20.41 -29.26 11.97
CA LYS A 165 -20.41 -30.12 13.16
C LYS A 165 -20.06 -31.56 12.77
N HIS A 166 -19.16 -32.16 13.51
CA HIS A 166 -18.83 -33.59 13.39
C HIS A 166 -18.38 -34.15 14.73
N TRP A 167 -18.53 -35.46 14.92
CA TRP A 167 -17.97 -36.16 16.06
C TRP A 167 -16.50 -36.49 15.77
N SER A 168 -15.60 -36.19 16.70
CA SER A 168 -14.20 -36.61 16.63
C SER A 168 -14.02 -37.86 17.48
N THR A 169 -13.76 -39.01 16.85
CA THR A 169 -13.53 -40.30 17.53
C THR A 169 -12.28 -40.24 18.43
N ILE A 170 -11.20 -39.67 17.91
CA ILE A 170 -9.91 -39.52 18.62
C ILE A 170 -10.04 -38.66 19.88
N ARG A 171 -10.83 -37.56 19.81
CA ARG A 171 -11.02 -36.66 20.96
C ARG A 171 -12.27 -36.96 21.78
N SER A 172 -13.10 -37.90 21.32
CA SER A 172 -14.38 -38.27 21.93
C SER A 172 -15.27 -37.06 22.25
N GLU A 173 -15.34 -36.09 21.32
CA GLU A 173 -16.17 -34.88 21.49
C GLU A 173 -16.67 -34.33 20.16
N TRP A 174 -17.74 -33.52 20.23
CA TRP A 174 -18.23 -32.76 19.08
C TRP A 174 -17.28 -31.62 18.73
N ARG A 175 -16.96 -31.49 17.44
CA ARG A 175 -16.07 -30.46 16.91
C ARG A 175 -16.64 -29.78 15.67
N ALA A 176 -16.18 -28.56 15.38
CA ALA A 176 -16.48 -27.82 14.16
C ALA A 176 -15.30 -27.95 13.18
N ARG A 177 -15.57 -28.37 11.94
CA ARG A 177 -14.62 -28.31 10.80
C ARG A 177 -14.60 -26.89 10.20
N ASN A 178 -13.69 -26.69 9.25
CA ASN A 178 -13.57 -25.45 8.48
C ASN A 178 -13.41 -24.19 9.36
N GLN A 179 -12.67 -24.32 10.47
CA GLN A 179 -12.28 -23.16 11.28
C GLN A 179 -10.88 -22.76 10.89
N ILE A 180 -10.56 -21.46 10.87
CA ILE A 180 -9.20 -21.01 10.57
C ILE A 180 -8.51 -20.56 11.85
N SER A 181 -7.29 -21.03 12.04
CA SER A 181 -6.37 -20.47 13.02
C SER A 181 -5.36 -19.58 12.30
N TRP A 182 -5.51 -18.27 12.46
CA TRP A 182 -4.60 -17.28 11.90
C TRP A 182 -3.31 -17.24 12.72
N CYS A 183 -2.19 -17.62 12.10
CA CYS A 183 -0.87 -17.56 12.73
C CYS A 183 -0.15 -16.24 12.45
N ILE A 184 -0.52 -15.57 11.35
CA ILE A 184 -0.05 -14.22 11.02
C ILE A 184 -1.25 -13.35 10.68
N GLU A 185 -1.39 -12.24 11.40
CA GLU A 185 -2.41 -11.24 11.14
C GLU A 185 -1.97 -10.23 10.08
N LYS A 186 -2.95 -9.71 9.33
CA LYS A 186 -2.70 -8.63 8.37
C LYS A 186 -2.21 -7.39 9.12
N GLY A 187 -1.04 -6.86 8.73
CA GLY A 187 -0.40 -5.73 9.39
C GLY A 187 0.52 -6.11 10.57
N GLN A 188 0.62 -7.39 10.92
CA GLN A 188 1.56 -7.86 11.94
C GLN A 188 3.02 -7.61 11.49
N SER A 189 3.90 -7.25 12.44
CA SER A 189 5.35 -7.25 12.20
C SER A 189 5.87 -8.68 12.23
N VAL A 190 6.48 -9.11 11.12
CA VAL A 190 7.13 -10.41 10.98
C VAL A 190 8.63 -10.19 10.87
N PRO A 191 9.45 -10.74 11.79
CA PRO A 191 10.91 -10.64 11.72
C PRO A 191 11.44 -11.34 10.47
N VAL A 192 12.54 -10.85 9.89
CA VAL A 192 13.13 -11.45 8.68
C VAL A 192 13.95 -12.70 9.02
N ASP A 193 14.63 -12.70 10.16
CA ASP A 193 15.60 -13.76 10.52
C ASP A 193 15.04 -14.80 11.51
N GLN A 194 13.76 -14.69 11.87
CA GLN A 194 13.12 -15.62 12.79
C GLN A 194 11.86 -16.23 12.15
N PRO A 195 11.74 -17.57 12.11
CA PRO A 195 10.54 -18.22 11.59
C PRO A 195 9.36 -18.01 12.53
N VAL A 196 8.18 -17.78 11.95
CA VAL A 196 6.92 -17.83 12.71
C VAL A 196 6.51 -19.30 12.86
N LEU A 197 6.65 -19.82 14.07
CA LEU A 197 6.28 -21.20 14.40
C LEU A 197 4.83 -21.26 14.84
N PHE A 198 4.10 -22.28 14.36
CA PHE A 198 2.76 -22.60 14.85
C PHE A 198 2.59 -24.12 14.87
N GLY A 199 1.88 -24.61 15.88
CA GLY A 199 1.58 -26.03 16.01
C GLY A 199 0.55 -26.47 14.96
N PHE A 200 0.80 -27.60 14.32
CA PHE A 200 -0.18 -28.28 13.48
C PHE A 200 -0.27 -29.76 13.89
N SER A 201 -1.45 -30.34 13.72
CA SER A 201 -1.70 -31.75 14.00
C SER A 201 -2.62 -32.30 12.93
N HIS A 202 -2.26 -33.44 12.34
CA HIS A 202 -3.18 -34.21 11.51
C HIS A 202 -3.83 -35.31 12.36
N GLN A 203 -5.12 -35.50 12.14
CA GLN A 203 -5.90 -36.55 12.78
C GLN A 203 -6.28 -37.54 11.69
N TRP A 204 -5.91 -38.80 11.87
CA TRP A 204 -6.27 -39.89 10.97
C TRP A 204 -7.19 -40.86 11.69
N ASP A 205 -8.24 -41.27 10.99
CA ASP A 205 -9.11 -42.32 11.46
C ASP A 205 -8.57 -43.67 10.98
N PHE A 206 -8.45 -44.64 11.88
CA PHE A 206 -7.95 -45.97 11.56
C PHE A 206 -8.81 -46.66 10.49
N ASP A 207 -10.11 -46.32 10.45
CA ASP A 207 -11.06 -46.91 9.51
C ASP A 207 -10.89 -46.40 8.06
N ASN A 208 -10.25 -45.23 7.87
CA ASN A 208 -10.12 -44.58 6.56
C ASN A 208 -8.72 -44.72 5.94
N GLY A 209 -7.81 -45.45 6.60
CA GLY A 209 -6.43 -45.63 6.17
C GLY A 209 -5.57 -44.36 6.33
N TYR A 210 -4.25 -44.54 6.15
CA TYR A 210 -3.28 -43.44 6.23
C TYR A 210 -2.91 -42.94 4.82
N PRO A 211 -2.89 -41.63 4.59
CA PRO A 211 -2.40 -41.09 3.33
C PRO A 211 -0.89 -41.31 3.20
N ALA A 212 -0.43 -41.64 1.98
CA ALA A 212 1.00 -41.80 1.69
C ALA A 212 1.80 -40.49 1.87
N THR A 213 1.14 -39.35 1.64
CA THR A 213 1.72 -38.00 1.77
C THR A 213 0.73 -37.08 2.46
N VAL A 214 1.25 -36.16 3.28
CA VAL A 214 0.46 -35.11 3.94
C VAL A 214 0.88 -33.76 3.38
N GLU A 215 -0.07 -33.05 2.78
CA GLU A 215 0.16 -31.71 2.23
C GLU A 215 -0.56 -30.66 3.09
N PRO A 216 0.14 -30.05 4.07
CA PRO A 216 -0.46 -28.99 4.87
C PRO A 216 -0.71 -27.75 4.00
N ARG A 217 -1.95 -27.26 4.02
CA ARG A 217 -2.36 -26.08 3.24
C ARG A 217 -2.32 -24.84 4.11
N ILE A 218 -1.55 -23.84 3.68
CA ILE A 218 -1.63 -22.49 4.24
C ILE A 218 -2.76 -21.74 3.56
N ILE A 219 -3.65 -21.17 4.36
CA ILE A 219 -4.76 -20.32 3.93
C ILE A 219 -4.31 -18.87 4.01
N VAL A 220 -4.54 -18.14 2.92
CA VAL A 220 -4.17 -16.73 2.79
C VAL A 220 -5.41 -15.90 2.54
N SER A 221 -5.69 -14.90 3.37
CA SER A 221 -6.84 -14.00 3.19
C SER A 221 -6.45 -12.52 3.01
N ASN A 222 -7.11 -11.86 2.05
CA ASN A 222 -7.02 -10.40 1.84
C ASN A 222 -8.11 -9.60 2.54
N ALA A 223 -9.06 -10.24 3.22
CA ALA A 223 -10.23 -9.62 3.82
C ALA A 223 -9.88 -8.45 4.77
N ALA A 224 -10.87 -7.60 5.06
CA ALA A 224 -10.70 -6.49 6.01
C ALA A 224 -10.47 -7.04 7.44
N SER A 225 -11.33 -7.95 7.87
CA SER A 225 -11.23 -8.71 9.12
C SER A 225 -10.86 -10.17 8.86
N ALA A 226 -10.31 -10.84 9.87
CA ALA A 226 -9.92 -12.23 9.80
C ALA A 226 -11.16 -13.15 9.68
N PRO A 227 -11.35 -13.90 8.58
CA PRO A 227 -12.51 -14.78 8.44
C PRO A 227 -12.45 -15.98 9.39
N SER A 228 -13.60 -16.41 9.90
CA SER A 228 -13.71 -17.53 10.84
C SER A 228 -13.55 -18.90 10.17
N GLY A 229 -13.89 -19.02 8.89
CA GLY A 229 -13.78 -20.25 8.11
C GLY A 229 -13.41 -20.01 6.64
N ILE A 230 -13.05 -21.07 5.92
CA ILE A 230 -12.81 -20.95 4.48
C ILE A 230 -14.16 -20.73 3.79
N VAL A 231 -14.25 -19.60 3.11
CA VAL A 231 -15.24 -19.37 2.06
C VAL A 231 -14.47 -19.41 0.75
N ILE A 232 -14.73 -20.41 -0.10
CA ILE A 232 -14.12 -20.53 -1.44
C ILE A 232 -14.82 -19.51 -2.36
N ARG A 233 -14.66 -18.23 -2.05
CA ARG A 233 -14.93 -17.10 -2.94
C ARG A 233 -13.75 -16.18 -2.78
N VAL A 234 -12.94 -16.02 -3.84
CA VAL A 234 -11.92 -14.99 -4.18
C VAL A 234 -10.90 -14.54 -3.10
N GLU A 235 -11.31 -14.45 -1.83
CA GLU A 235 -10.59 -13.87 -0.71
C GLU A 235 -9.58 -14.82 -0.07
N CYS A 236 -9.87 -16.13 -0.03
CA CYS A 236 -8.98 -17.15 0.54
C CYS A 236 -8.31 -18.00 -0.55
N LYS A 237 -6.98 -18.04 -0.58
CA LYS A 237 -6.20 -18.91 -1.49
C LYS A 237 -5.33 -19.88 -0.69
N THR A 238 -5.05 -21.02 -1.30
CA THR A 238 -4.00 -21.94 -0.82
C THR A 238 -2.69 -21.59 -1.51
N LEU A 239 -1.61 -21.51 -0.74
CA LEU A 239 -0.26 -21.53 -1.30
C LEU A 239 0.09 -22.99 -1.59
N GLN A 240 0.34 -23.29 -2.87
CA GLN A 240 0.98 -24.53 -3.30
C GLN A 240 2.50 -24.33 -3.29
#